data_AF-R5VIF3-F1
#
_entry.id   AF-R5VIF3-F1
#
_cell.length_a   1.000
_cell.length_b   1.000
_cell.length_c   1.000
_cell.angle_alpha   90.00
_cell.angle_beta   90.00
_cell.angle_gamma   90.00
#
_symmetry.space_group_name_H-M   'P 1'
#
loop_
_entity.id
_entity.type
_entity.pdbx_description
1 polymer ?
#
loop_
_entity_poly.entity_id
_entity_poly.type
_entity_poly.pdbx_seq_one_letter_code
_entity_poly.pdbx_strand_id
1 'polypeptide(L)'
;MHARSIGPYSLITQQPLGGKAQFGGQRFGEMEVWAIEAFGAAHVLQEILTIKSDDVVGRSKAYEAIVKGEPMPTPGIPESLNVLLHELRGLCLSITLE
;
A
#
# COMPACT_ATOMS: atom_id res chain seq x y z
N MET A 1 -12.73 -1.33 20.91
CA MET A 1 -12.95 -1.58 19.46
C MET A 1 -12.49 -0.36 18.68
N HIS A 2 -11.81 -0.52 17.54
CA HIS A 2 -11.25 0.55 16.69
C HIS A 2 -11.36 0.15 15.22
N ALA A 3 -11.66 1.10 14.34
CA ALA A 3 -11.70 0.92 12.89
C ALA A 3 -11.35 2.25 12.22
N ARG A 4 -10.89 2.18 10.97
CA ARG A 4 -10.62 3.37 10.13
C ARG A 4 -10.89 3.07 8.66
N SER A 5 -11.22 4.10 7.90
CA SER A 5 -11.15 4.07 6.44
C SER A 5 -9.87 4.74 5.94
N ILE A 6 -9.68 6.02 6.27
CA ILE A 6 -8.52 6.86 5.90
C ILE A 6 -7.97 7.53 7.17
N GLY A 7 -6.71 7.92 7.14
CA GLY A 7 -6.02 8.53 8.27
C GLY A 7 -4.60 8.96 7.88
N PRO A 8 -3.75 9.31 8.86
CA PRO A 8 -2.40 9.76 8.59
C PRO A 8 -1.51 8.63 8.04
N TYR A 9 -0.49 9.05 7.28
CA TYR A 9 0.51 8.20 6.65
C TYR A 9 1.92 8.61 7.09
N SER A 10 2.85 7.68 7.08
CA SER A 10 4.27 7.94 7.33
C SER A 10 4.88 8.78 6.21
N LEU A 11 5.88 9.59 6.52
CA LEU A 11 6.57 10.42 5.52
C LEU A 11 7.49 9.60 4.59
N ILE A 12 8.08 8.53 5.10
CA ILE A 12 9.10 7.75 4.37
C ILE A 12 8.43 6.75 3.43
N THR A 13 7.72 5.76 3.96
CA THR A 13 7.15 4.66 3.16
C THR A 13 5.73 4.94 2.67
N GLN A 14 5.14 6.08 3.03
CA GLN A 14 3.76 6.43 2.69
C GLN A 14 2.70 5.43 3.19
N GLN A 15 3.05 4.55 4.13
CA GLN A 15 2.12 3.59 4.74
C GLN A 15 1.28 4.20 5.85
N PRO A 16 0.06 3.68 6.12
CA PRO A 16 -0.75 4.11 7.26
C PRO A 16 0.02 4.00 8.58
N LEU A 17 -0.12 5.00 9.47
CA LEU A 17 0.46 4.91 10.81
C LEU A 17 -0.10 3.73 11.60
N GLY A 18 0.63 3.27 12.63
CA GLY A 18 0.21 2.18 13.50
C GLY A 18 -0.41 2.65 14.82
N GLY A 19 -1.32 1.86 15.37
CA GLY A 19 -1.84 2.05 16.72
C GLY A 19 -3.05 2.98 16.84
N LYS A 20 -3.92 2.67 17.81
CA LYS A 20 -5.21 3.34 18.00
C LYS A 20 -5.10 4.86 18.21
N ALA A 21 -4.10 5.31 18.97
CA ALA A 21 -3.94 6.73 19.32
C ALA A 21 -3.65 7.63 18.11
N GLN A 22 -3.04 7.08 17.06
CA GLN A 22 -2.69 7.81 15.83
C GLN A 22 -3.72 7.61 14.72
N PHE A 23 -4.92 7.11 15.07
CA PHE A 23 -5.89 6.62 14.09
C PHE A 23 -5.23 5.64 13.12
N GLY A 24 -4.37 4.75 13.62
CA GLY A 24 -3.55 3.86 12.81
C GLY A 24 -4.31 2.70 12.17
N GLY A 25 -3.71 2.14 11.12
CA GLY A 25 -4.14 0.91 10.45
C GLY A 25 -3.73 -0.34 11.20
N GLN A 26 -4.36 -1.45 10.82
CA GLN A 26 -3.95 -2.78 11.26
C GLN A 26 -2.78 -3.24 10.37
N ARG A 27 -1.77 -3.85 10.98
CA ARG A 27 -0.68 -4.47 10.23
C ARG A 27 -1.24 -5.68 9.48
N PHE A 28 -1.12 -5.67 8.16
CA PHE A 28 -1.31 -6.86 7.34
C PHE A 28 0.04 -7.60 7.25
N GLY A 29 0.10 -8.80 7.83
CA GLY A 29 1.33 -9.56 8.03
C GLY A 29 1.65 -10.54 6.91
N GLU A 30 2.88 -11.05 6.90
CA GLU A 30 3.36 -12.03 5.93
C GLU A 30 2.52 -13.33 5.93
N MET A 31 2.12 -13.83 7.10
CA MET A 31 1.25 -15.01 7.17
C MET A 31 -0.15 -14.76 6.58
N GLU A 32 -0.65 -13.53 6.64
CA GLU A 32 -1.94 -13.17 6.07
C GLU A 32 -1.84 -13.03 4.55
N VAL A 33 -0.69 -12.53 4.05
CA VAL A 33 -0.34 -12.58 2.62
C VAL A 33 -0.37 -14.02 2.13
N TRP A 34 0.34 -14.94 2.79
CA TRP A 34 0.36 -16.36 2.42
C TRP A 34 -1.04 -16.99 2.41
N ALA A 35 -1.89 -16.62 3.38
CA ALA A 35 -3.25 -17.12 3.41
C ALA A 35 -4.04 -16.68 2.17
N ILE A 36 -3.97 -15.39 1.80
CA ILE A 36 -4.67 -14.87 0.61
C ILE A 36 -4.09 -15.46 -0.69
N GLU A 37 -2.77 -15.63 -0.76
CA GLU A 37 -2.10 -16.31 -1.88
C GLU A 37 -2.56 -17.76 -2.04
N ALA A 38 -2.71 -18.50 -0.94
CA ALA A 38 -3.19 -19.88 -0.97
C ALA A 38 -4.63 -20.00 -1.50
N PHE A 39 -5.46 -18.97 -1.32
CA PHE A 39 -6.79 -18.89 -1.94
C PHE A 39 -6.76 -18.48 -3.41
N GLY A 40 -5.60 -18.10 -3.97
CA GLY A 40 -5.47 -17.62 -5.34
C GLY A 40 -6.12 -16.25 -5.58
N ALA A 41 -6.37 -15.47 -4.52
CA ALA A 41 -7.10 -14.20 -4.60
C ALA A 41 -6.18 -13.04 -5.01
N ALA A 42 -5.59 -13.12 -6.21
CA ALA A 42 -4.58 -12.19 -6.71
C ALA A 42 -5.05 -10.72 -6.72
N HIS A 43 -6.29 -10.44 -7.16
CA HIS A 43 -6.82 -9.08 -7.20
C HIS A 43 -6.97 -8.47 -5.80
N VAL A 44 -7.41 -9.28 -4.82
CA VAL A 44 -7.56 -8.83 -3.44
C VAL A 44 -6.19 -8.54 -2.83
N LEU A 45 -5.23 -9.43 -3.04
CA LEU A 45 -3.86 -9.24 -2.56
C LEU A 45 -3.22 -7.99 -3.15
N GLN A 46 -3.34 -7.82 -4.48
CA GLN A 46 -2.81 -6.64 -5.17
C GLN A 46 -3.40 -5.36 -4.58
N GLU A 47 -4.72 -5.31 -4.38
CA GLU A 47 -5.39 -4.13 -3.82
C GLU A 47 -4.92 -3.81 -2.39
N ILE A 48 -4.76 -4.83 -1.54
CA ILE A 48 -4.29 -4.68 -0.15
C ILE A 48 -2.86 -4.12 -0.11
N LEU A 49 -1.97 -4.66 -0.95
CA LEU A 49 -0.54 -4.31 -0.93
C LEU A 49 -0.21 -3.01 -1.67
N THR A 50 -1.12 -2.46 -2.48
CA THR A 50 -0.87 -1.27 -3.31
C THR A 50 -1.81 -0.11 -2.94
N ILE A 51 -2.97 -0.03 -3.59
CA ILE A 51 -3.96 1.07 -3.51
C ILE A 51 -4.43 1.31 -2.07
N LYS A 52 -4.53 0.27 -1.24
CA LYS A 52 -4.94 0.41 0.18
C LYS A 52 -3.79 0.72 1.14
N SER A 53 -2.54 0.64 0.68
CA SER A 53 -1.34 0.79 1.51
C SER A 53 -0.58 2.08 1.15
N ASP A 54 0.33 2.01 0.18
CA ASP A 54 1.39 3.00 -0.08
C ASP A 54 1.46 3.46 -1.54
N ASP A 55 0.48 3.11 -2.40
CA ASP A 55 0.30 3.78 -3.69
C ASP A 55 -0.39 5.14 -3.48
N VAL A 56 0.41 6.21 -3.46
CA VAL A 56 -0.03 7.58 -3.14
C VAL A 56 -1.05 8.11 -4.16
N VAL A 57 -0.82 7.86 -5.44
CA VAL A 57 -1.67 8.35 -6.53
C VAL A 57 -2.90 7.44 -6.65
N GLY A 58 -2.69 6.12 -6.62
CA GLY A 58 -3.75 5.12 -6.72
C GLY A 58 -4.80 5.24 -5.62
N ARG A 59 -4.38 5.45 -4.35
CA ARG A 59 -5.34 5.58 -3.24
C ARG A 59 -6.28 6.78 -3.36
N SER A 60 -5.76 7.91 -3.84
CA SER A 60 -6.54 9.14 -4.01
C SER A 60 -7.58 8.96 -5.12
N LYS A 61 -7.16 8.38 -6.25
CA LYS A 61 -8.05 8.03 -7.37
C LYS A 61 -9.07 6.97 -6.99
N ALA A 62 -8.68 5.98 -6.21
CA ALA A 62 -9.58 4.92 -5.76
C ALA A 62 -10.70 5.50 -4.87
N TYR A 63 -10.36 6.41 -3.95
CA TYR A 63 -11.37 7.09 -3.15
C TYR A 63 -12.33 7.90 -4.01
N GLU A 64 -11.81 8.66 -4.98
CA GLU A 64 -12.62 9.43 -5.93
C GLU A 64 -13.53 8.52 -6.76
N ALA A 65 -13.02 7.40 -7.27
CA ALA A 65 -13.77 6.43 -8.05
C ALA A 65 -14.91 5.81 -7.23
N ILE A 66 -14.66 5.44 -5.97
CA ILE A 66 -15.68 4.90 -5.05
C ILE A 66 -16.80 5.93 -4.83
N VAL A 67 -16.45 7.22 -4.64
CA VAL A 67 -17.43 8.29 -4.42
C VAL A 67 -18.27 8.54 -5.68
N LYS A 68 -17.67 8.45 -6.87
CA LYS A 68 -18.35 8.70 -8.16
C LYS A 68 -19.04 7.47 -8.75
N GLY A 69 -18.80 6.28 -8.22
CA GLY A 69 -19.25 5.02 -8.82
C GLY A 69 -18.51 4.67 -10.12
N GLU A 70 -17.29 5.17 -10.29
CA GLU A 70 -16.42 4.90 -11.44
C GLU A 70 -15.63 3.59 -11.23
N PRO A 71 -15.12 2.97 -12.30
CA PRO A 71 -14.27 1.79 -12.17
C PRO A 71 -12.99 2.10 -11.36
N MET A 72 -12.54 1.10 -10.59
CA MET A 72 -11.33 1.22 -9.80
C MET A 72 -10.10 1.48 -10.69
N PRO A 73 -9.17 2.35 -10.26
CA PRO A 73 -7.97 2.60 -11.02
C PRO A 73 -7.04 1.38 -11.03
N THR A 74 -6.18 1.31 -12.04
CA THR A 74 -5.10 0.32 -12.07
C THR A 74 -4.05 0.62 -10.99
N PRO A 75 -3.67 -0.36 -10.16
CA PRO A 75 -2.60 -0.21 -9.18
C PRO A 75 -1.27 0.22 -9.79
N GLY A 76 -0.57 1.13 -9.12
CA GLY A 76 0.79 1.54 -9.45
C GLY A 76 1.87 0.78 -8.68
N ILE A 77 3.09 1.28 -8.74
CA ILE A 77 4.23 0.78 -7.98
C ILE A 77 4.14 1.31 -6.52
N PRO A 78 4.27 0.44 -5.50
CA PRO A 78 4.35 0.85 -4.09
C PRO A 78 5.50 1.81 -3.81
N GLU A 79 5.27 2.81 -2.96
CA GLU A 79 6.33 3.73 -2.56
C GLU A 79 7.42 3.03 -1.74
N SER A 80 7.07 1.98 -0.99
CA SER A 80 8.06 1.17 -0.27
C SER A 80 9.10 0.52 -1.20
N LEU A 81 8.73 0.13 -2.43
CA LEU A 81 9.69 -0.36 -3.43
C LEU A 81 10.60 0.77 -3.91
N ASN A 82 10.06 1.97 -4.14
CA ASN A 82 10.86 3.13 -4.50
C ASN A 82 11.89 3.44 -3.42
N VAL A 83 11.48 3.44 -2.14
CA VAL A 83 12.39 3.64 -0.99
C VAL A 83 13.51 2.60 -1.01
N LEU A 84 13.18 1.31 -1.17
CA LEU A 84 14.17 0.23 -1.24
C LEU A 84 15.18 0.45 -2.37
N LEU A 85 14.73 0.85 -3.56
CA LEU A 85 15.62 1.13 -4.69
C LEU A 85 16.58 2.28 -4.40
N HIS A 86 16.11 3.33 -3.71
CA HIS A 86 16.97 4.45 -3.30
C HIS A 86 17.97 4.04 -2.22
N GLU A 87 17.57 3.20 -1.25
CA GLU A 87 18.48 2.66 -0.24
C GLU A 87 19.61 1.83 -0.87
N LEU A 88 19.28 0.97 -1.84
CA LEU A 88 20.27 0.16 -2.55
C LEU A 88 21.21 1.01 -3.41
N ARG A 89 20.69 2.04 -4.09
CA ARG A 89 21.53 3.02 -4.82
C ARG A 89 22.45 3.81 -3.89
N GLY A 90 22.03 4.06 -2.65
CA GLY A 90 22.87 4.65 -1.61
C GLY A 90 24.10 3.81 -1.25
N LEU A 91 24.07 2.50 -1.53
CA LEU A 91 25.20 1.58 -1.38
C LEU A 91 26.08 1.49 -2.65
N CYS A 92 25.92 2.42 -3.60
CA CYS A 92 26.58 2.40 -4.91
C CYS A 92 26.20 1.19 -5.79
N LEU A 93 25.04 0.56 -5.55
CA LEU A 93 24.52 -0.50 -6.42
C LEU A 93 23.72 0.12 -7.57
N SER A 94 24.01 -0.31 -8.80
CA SER A 94 23.24 0.10 -9.98
C SER A 94 22.03 -0.81 -10.15
N ILE A 95 20.86 -0.32 -9.75
CA ILE A 95 19.58 -1.05 -9.90
C ILE A 95 18.59 -0.17 -10.66
N THR A 96 18.04 -0.72 -11.74
CA THR A 96 17.05 -0.11 -12.62
C THR A 96 15.85 -1.05 -12.76
N LEU A 97 14.66 -0.48 -12.78
CA LEU A 97 13.44 -1.19 -13.22
C LEU A 97 13.37 -1.01 -14.74
N GLU A 98 13.43 -2.10 -15.48
CA GLU A 98 13.18 -2.15 -16.94
C GLU A 98 11.70 -2.40 -17.23
#